data_AF-A0A968UAJ8-F1
#
_entry.id   AF-A0A968UAJ8-F1
#
_cell.length_a   1.000
_cell.length_b   1.000
_cell.length_c   1.000
_cell.angle_alpha   90.00
_cell.angle_beta   90.00
_cell.angle_gamma   90.00
#
_symmetry.space_group_name_H-M   'P 1'
#
loop_
_entity.id
_entity.type
_entity.pdbx_description
1 polymer ?
#
loop_
_entity_poly.entity_id
_entity_poly.type
_entity_poly.pdbx_seq_one_letter_code
_entity_poly.pdbx_strand_id
1 'polypeptide(L)'
;MLPDESSALPDIQQEIRLSRSFSLADLIGQEGGSMMKGESPVPKLVQAKGEALQTLKATLTDRHGALQSVLQRWMEADETRLSRHMETPTDALKDLLESILASPETLYELVRQADVTWGHLYDERPHFQQPGQTPHPDDEYTHESVRLALMDCLQRLNAPPTTETVEPDE
;
A
#
# COMPACT_ATOMS: atom_id res chain seq x y z
N MET A 1 5.68 13.87 -67.38
CA MET A 1 5.46 12.57 -66.70
C MET A 1 5.68 12.82 -65.22
N LEU A 2 4.74 12.38 -64.40
CA LEU A 2 4.36 12.92 -63.08
C LEU A 2 5.49 13.01 -62.03
N PRO A 3 5.44 14.01 -61.12
CA PRO A 3 6.18 14.00 -59.85
C PRO A 3 5.49 13.09 -58.83
N ASP A 4 6.29 12.33 -58.08
CA ASP A 4 5.83 11.38 -57.05
C ASP A 4 5.32 12.13 -55.81
N GLU A 5 4.22 11.61 -55.26
CA GLU A 5 3.34 12.27 -54.32
C GLU A 5 3.85 12.25 -52.87
N SER A 6 3.54 13.33 -52.18
CA SER A 6 3.54 13.45 -50.73
C SER A 6 2.73 12.33 -50.06
N SER A 7 3.37 11.53 -49.18
CA SER A 7 2.67 10.96 -48.03
C SER A 7 3.44 11.30 -46.76
N ALA A 8 3.07 12.43 -46.18
CA ALA A 8 3.40 12.82 -44.83
C ALA A 8 3.13 11.65 -43.87
N LEU A 9 4.17 11.23 -43.15
CA LEU A 9 4.05 10.30 -42.03
C LEU A 9 3.14 10.95 -40.98
N PRO A 10 2.03 10.32 -40.58
CA PRO A 10 1.23 10.83 -39.49
C PRO A 10 2.03 10.77 -38.18
N ASP A 11 1.90 11.86 -37.44
CA ASP A 11 2.58 12.22 -36.21
C ASP A 11 2.27 11.19 -35.09
N ILE A 12 3.17 10.22 -34.88
CA ILE A 12 3.08 9.16 -33.84
C ILE A 12 3.06 9.74 -32.41
N GLN A 13 3.16 11.07 -32.24
CA GLN A 13 3.17 11.74 -30.94
C GLN A 13 1.77 11.96 -30.32
N GLN A 14 0.67 11.61 -31.00
CA GLN A 14 -0.69 11.86 -30.48
C GLN A 14 -1.34 10.69 -29.72
N GLU A 15 -0.91 9.44 -29.90
CA GLU A 15 -1.60 8.28 -29.29
C GLU A 15 -1.17 7.93 -27.86
N ILE A 16 -0.09 8.53 -27.34
CA ILE A 16 0.37 8.32 -25.95
C ILE A 16 -0.47 9.10 -24.93
N ARG A 17 -1.47 9.88 -25.37
CA ARG A 17 -2.28 10.74 -24.50
C ARG A 17 -3.49 10.08 -23.83
N LEU A 18 -3.79 8.80 -24.08
CA LEU A 18 -5.04 8.17 -23.61
C LEU A 18 -4.89 6.98 -22.66
N SER A 19 -3.71 6.74 -22.10
CA SER A 19 -3.53 5.68 -21.08
C SER A 19 -2.55 6.05 -19.98
N ARG A 20 -2.35 7.33 -19.72
CA ARG A 20 -1.65 7.77 -18.51
C ARG A 20 -2.69 7.90 -17.40
N SER A 21 -2.70 6.95 -16.49
CA SER A 21 -3.34 7.10 -15.17
C SER A 21 -2.72 8.35 -14.55
N PHE A 22 -3.51 9.41 -14.40
CA PHE A 22 -3.08 10.63 -13.73
C PHE A 22 -2.55 10.24 -12.34
N SER A 23 -1.24 10.40 -12.14
CA SER A 23 -0.61 10.16 -10.85
C SER A 23 -0.60 11.48 -10.07
N LEU A 24 -0.67 11.38 -8.75
CA LEU A 24 -0.54 12.49 -7.80
C LEU A 24 0.59 13.48 -8.12
N ALA A 25 1.67 13.03 -8.76
CA ALA A 25 2.78 13.87 -9.23
C ALA A 25 2.39 14.89 -10.32
N ASP A 26 1.43 14.56 -11.19
CA ASP A 26 0.96 15.44 -12.26
C ASP A 26 0.04 16.55 -11.73
N LEU A 27 -0.70 16.28 -10.66
CA LEU A 27 -1.60 17.26 -10.02
C LEU A 27 -0.81 18.35 -9.27
N ILE A 28 0.36 18.02 -8.74
CA ILE A 28 1.26 18.98 -8.07
C ILE A 28 1.88 19.96 -9.08
N GLY A 29 2.08 19.56 -10.34
CA GLY A 29 2.68 20.41 -11.37
C GLY A 29 1.72 21.46 -11.96
N GLN A 30 0.40 21.25 -11.87
CA GLN A 30 -0.58 22.04 -12.60
C GLN A 30 -1.13 23.26 -11.82
N GLU A 31 -0.89 23.35 -10.51
CA GLU A 31 -1.31 24.48 -9.66
C GLU A 31 -0.18 25.48 -9.29
N GLY A 32 0.95 25.48 -10.01
CA GLY A 32 2.10 26.37 -9.75
C GLY A 32 1.89 27.86 -10.06
N GLY A 33 0.65 28.34 -10.19
CA GLY A 33 0.32 29.72 -10.61
C GLY A 33 0.00 30.70 -9.48
N SER A 34 -0.19 30.26 -8.23
CA SER A 34 -0.62 31.16 -7.14
C SER A 34 -0.08 30.76 -5.76
N MET A 35 1.24 30.59 -5.61
CA MET A 35 1.89 30.48 -4.29
C MET A 35 2.67 31.75 -3.97
N MET A 36 2.05 32.67 -3.23
CA MET A 36 2.75 33.71 -2.48
C MET A 36 2.63 33.46 -0.98
N LYS A 37 3.80 33.41 -0.31
CA LYS A 37 4.07 33.37 1.15
C LYS A 37 3.71 32.10 1.92
N GLY A 38 4.77 31.41 2.36
CA GLY A 38 4.82 30.64 3.62
C GLY A 38 4.14 29.28 3.57
N GLU A 39 4.94 28.22 3.47
CA GLU A 39 4.57 26.81 3.69
C GLU A 39 3.34 26.33 2.90
N SER A 40 3.59 25.78 1.70
CA SER A 40 2.53 25.08 0.97
C SER A 40 2.06 23.88 1.78
N PRO A 41 0.80 23.84 2.25
CA PRO A 41 0.30 22.70 3.02
C PRO A 41 0.30 21.45 2.12
N VAL A 42 0.79 20.34 2.66
CA VAL A 42 0.73 19.02 2.00
C VAL A 42 -0.75 18.70 1.71
N PRO A 43 -1.12 18.19 0.52
CA PRO A 43 -2.51 17.83 0.22
C PRO A 43 -3.09 16.85 1.26
N LYS A 44 -4.35 17.03 1.67
CA LYS A 44 -4.99 16.19 2.72
C LYS A 44 -4.90 14.69 2.42
N LEU A 45 -5.06 14.28 1.15
CA LEU A 45 -4.95 12.88 0.76
C LEU A 45 -3.53 12.33 0.95
N VAL A 46 -2.50 13.16 0.70
CA VAL A 46 -1.10 12.80 0.96
C VAL A 46 -0.85 12.64 2.46
N GLN A 47 -1.41 13.53 3.28
CA GLN A 47 -1.33 13.43 4.74
C GLN A 47 -1.99 12.13 5.23
N ALA A 48 -3.24 11.88 4.81
CA ALA A 48 -3.97 10.66 5.16
C ALA A 48 -3.20 9.39 4.77
N LYS A 49 -2.67 9.35 3.54
CA LYS A 49 -1.81 8.25 3.09
C LYS A 49 -0.59 8.09 4.00
N GLY A 50 0.11 9.18 4.29
CA GLY A 50 1.28 9.16 5.17
C GLY A 50 0.97 8.63 6.57
N GLU A 51 -0.13 9.09 7.16
CA GLU A 51 -0.61 8.64 8.47
C GLU A 51 -0.99 7.16 8.47
N ALA A 52 -1.72 6.68 7.46
CA ALA A 52 -2.07 5.26 7.36
C ALA A 52 -0.83 4.35 7.27
N LEU A 53 0.17 4.74 6.46
CA LEU A 53 1.42 3.99 6.31
C LEU A 53 2.30 4.04 7.56
N GLN A 54 2.35 5.18 8.24
CA GLN A 54 3.05 5.35 9.52
C GLN A 54 2.42 4.44 10.59
N THR A 55 1.09 4.46 10.70
CA THR A 55 0.34 3.61 11.63
C THR A 55 0.57 2.13 11.34
N LEU A 56 0.50 1.72 10.07
CA LEU A 56 0.79 0.34 9.67
C LEU A 56 2.20 -0.09 10.13
N LYS A 57 3.22 0.75 9.90
CA LYS A 57 4.60 0.48 10.32
C LYS A 57 4.76 0.41 11.84
N ALA A 58 4.01 1.20 12.59
CA ALA A 58 4.08 1.22 14.05
C ALA A 58 3.37 0.01 14.69
N THR A 59 2.34 -0.53 14.04
CA THR A 59 1.46 -1.54 14.63
C THR A 59 1.71 -2.96 14.12
N LEU A 60 2.08 -3.13 12.85
CA LEU A 60 2.34 -4.45 12.28
C LEU A 60 3.65 -5.03 12.81
N THR A 61 3.59 -6.24 13.36
CA THR A 61 4.79 -7.01 13.69
C THR A 61 5.19 -7.83 12.46
N ASP A 62 6.29 -7.44 11.81
CA ASP A 62 6.86 -8.14 10.65
C ASP A 62 8.38 -8.13 10.76
N ARG A 63 8.99 -9.30 10.97
CA ARG A 63 10.41 -9.41 11.32
C ARG A 63 11.32 -9.06 10.15
N HIS A 64 10.96 -9.47 8.93
CA HIS A 64 11.77 -9.25 7.73
C HIS A 64 11.19 -8.17 6.80
N GLY A 65 10.02 -7.62 7.14
CA GLY A 65 9.46 -6.43 6.48
C GLY A 65 8.80 -6.70 5.13
N ALA A 66 8.73 -7.95 4.67
CA ALA A 66 8.15 -8.30 3.37
C ALA A 66 6.62 -8.13 3.37
N LEU A 67 5.93 -8.58 4.43
CA LEU A 67 4.49 -8.41 4.59
C LEU A 67 4.11 -6.93 4.70
N GLN A 68 4.87 -6.16 5.48
CA GLN A 68 4.69 -4.71 5.60
C GLN A 68 4.82 -4.03 4.24
N SER A 69 5.85 -4.38 3.47
CA SER A 69 6.09 -3.80 2.15
C SER A 69 4.94 -4.07 1.18
N VAL A 70 4.35 -5.28 1.21
CA VAL A 70 3.20 -5.63 0.37
C VAL A 70 1.96 -4.85 0.79
N LEU A 71 1.64 -4.80 2.08
CA LEU A 71 0.48 -4.07 2.61
C LEU A 71 0.58 -2.57 2.34
N GLN A 72 1.79 -2.00 2.46
CA GLN A 72 2.02 -0.61 2.05
C GLN A 72 1.65 -0.43 0.58
N ARG A 73 2.21 -1.23 -0.34
CA ARG A 73 1.88 -1.13 -1.77
C ARG A 73 0.38 -1.26 -2.06
N TRP A 74 -0.33 -2.17 -1.37
CA TRP A 74 -1.78 -2.32 -1.53
C TRP A 74 -2.53 -1.09 -1.06
N MET A 75 -2.14 -0.53 0.08
CA MET A 75 -2.70 0.72 0.60
C MET A 75 -2.43 1.89 -0.36
N GLU A 76 -1.21 2.00 -0.89
CA GLU A 76 -0.85 3.06 -1.83
C GLU A 76 -1.60 2.97 -3.16
N ALA A 77 -1.93 1.75 -3.60
CA ALA A 77 -2.69 1.51 -4.82
C ALA A 77 -4.20 1.74 -4.64
N ASP A 78 -4.74 1.63 -3.43
CA ASP A 78 -6.16 1.82 -3.13
C ASP A 78 -6.48 3.28 -2.77
N GLU A 79 -6.27 4.19 -3.73
CA GLU A 79 -6.57 5.62 -3.57
C GLU A 79 -8.06 5.87 -3.25
N THR A 80 -8.95 5.00 -3.71
CA THR A 80 -10.39 5.13 -3.48
C THR A 80 -10.72 4.95 -1.99
N ARG A 81 -10.13 3.96 -1.33
CA ARG A 81 -10.29 3.76 0.12
C ARG A 81 -9.69 4.92 0.91
N LEU A 82 -8.47 5.34 0.59
CA LEU A 82 -7.83 6.48 1.25
C LEU A 82 -8.66 7.77 1.12
N SER A 83 -9.28 8.00 -0.04
CA SER A 83 -10.14 9.16 -0.28
C SER A 83 -11.42 9.16 0.57
N ARG A 84 -11.94 7.98 0.94
CA ARG A 84 -13.13 7.85 1.80
C ARG A 84 -12.81 8.12 3.28
N HIS A 85 -11.57 7.86 3.69
CA HIS A 85 -11.11 7.97 5.08
C HIS A 85 -10.05 9.06 5.26
N MET A 86 -10.16 10.16 4.51
CA MET A 86 -9.17 11.26 4.58
C MET A 86 -9.06 11.89 5.97
N GLU A 87 -10.14 11.88 6.75
CA GLU A 87 -10.17 12.39 8.13
C GLU A 87 -9.94 11.30 9.17
N THR A 88 -10.02 10.03 8.78
CA THR A 88 -9.78 8.88 9.66
C THR A 88 -8.86 7.84 9.00
N PRO A 89 -7.58 8.17 8.72
CA PRO A 89 -6.71 7.30 7.91
C PRO A 89 -6.48 5.91 8.50
N THR A 90 -6.55 5.80 9.83
CA THR A 90 -6.51 4.52 10.55
C THR A 90 -7.68 3.61 10.16
N ASP A 91 -8.86 4.16 9.88
CA ASP A 91 -10.02 3.37 9.45
C ASP A 91 -9.81 2.81 8.04
N ALA A 92 -9.17 3.55 7.12
CA ALA A 92 -8.77 2.98 5.83
C ALA A 92 -7.85 1.77 5.99
N LEU A 93 -6.94 1.81 6.97
CA LEU A 93 -6.10 0.66 7.29
C LEU A 93 -6.91 -0.51 7.85
N LYS A 94 -7.80 -0.27 8.81
CA LYS A 94 -8.69 -1.31 9.36
C LYS A 94 -9.52 -1.96 8.27
N ASP A 95 -10.17 -1.16 7.43
CA ASP A 95 -10.99 -1.63 6.32
C ASP A 95 -10.16 -2.51 5.35
N LEU A 96 -8.90 -2.14 5.08
CA LEU A 96 -8.02 -2.97 4.23
C LEU A 96 -7.78 -4.33 4.88
N LEU A 97 -7.33 -4.34 6.14
CA LEU A 97 -7.04 -5.57 6.89
C LEU A 97 -8.28 -6.47 7.00
N GLU A 98 -9.44 -5.89 7.28
CA GLU A 98 -10.71 -6.60 7.34
C GLU A 98 -11.09 -7.21 5.99
N SER A 99 -10.92 -6.46 4.89
CA SER A 99 -11.20 -6.99 3.55
C SER A 99 -10.30 -8.17 3.17
N ILE A 100 -9.05 -8.16 3.62
CA ILE A 100 -8.11 -9.28 3.43
C ILE A 100 -8.53 -10.48 4.29
N LEU A 101 -8.87 -10.26 5.56
CA LEU A 101 -9.28 -11.32 6.49
C LEU A 101 -10.63 -11.96 6.12
N ALA A 102 -11.51 -11.20 5.47
CA ALA A 102 -12.82 -11.66 5.02
C ALA A 102 -12.76 -12.63 3.83
N SER A 103 -11.71 -12.59 3.01
CA SER A 103 -11.55 -13.46 1.83
C SER A 103 -10.27 -14.30 1.93
N PRO A 104 -10.38 -15.64 2.06
CA PRO A 104 -9.22 -16.53 2.03
C PRO A 104 -8.34 -16.33 0.79
N GLU A 105 -8.94 -16.08 -0.37
CA GLU A 105 -8.26 -15.86 -1.65
C GLU A 105 -7.37 -14.61 -1.61
N THR A 106 -7.89 -13.53 -1.01
CA THR A 106 -7.15 -12.27 -0.85
C THR A 106 -6.00 -12.46 0.14
N LEU A 107 -6.21 -13.21 1.22
CA LEU A 107 -5.15 -13.60 2.15
C LEU A 107 -4.07 -14.44 1.47
N TYR A 108 -4.43 -15.40 0.62
CA TYR A 108 -3.48 -16.25 -0.09
C TYR A 108 -2.64 -15.45 -1.10
N GLU A 109 -3.25 -14.49 -1.79
CA GLU A 109 -2.50 -13.61 -2.68
C GLU A 109 -1.55 -12.68 -1.90
N LEU A 110 -1.98 -12.19 -0.73
CA LEU A 110 -1.11 -11.40 0.15
C LEU A 110 0.12 -12.20 0.57
N VAL A 111 -0.09 -13.43 1.03
CA VAL A 111 0.96 -14.36 1.44
C VAL A 111 1.92 -14.62 0.29
N ARG A 112 1.40 -15.00 -0.89
CA ARG A 112 2.21 -15.24 -2.08
C ARG A 112 3.08 -14.03 -2.44
N GLN A 113 2.54 -12.81 -2.33
CA GLN A 113 3.30 -11.59 -2.59
C GLN A 113 4.33 -11.29 -1.50
N ALA A 114 4.04 -11.63 -0.24
CA ALA A 114 5.00 -11.54 0.86
C ALA A 114 6.19 -12.48 0.62
N ASP A 115 5.93 -13.74 0.25
CA ASP A 115 6.97 -14.71 -0.10
C ASP A 115 7.84 -14.22 -1.25
N VAL A 116 7.23 -13.75 -2.36
CA VAL A 116 7.97 -13.17 -3.48
C VAL A 116 8.82 -11.98 -3.04
N THR A 117 8.25 -11.10 -2.21
CA THR A 117 8.95 -9.91 -1.72
C THR A 117 10.13 -10.31 -0.83
N TRP A 118 9.94 -11.31 0.04
CA TRP A 118 11.00 -11.85 0.89
C TRP A 118 12.12 -12.47 0.06
N GLY A 119 11.78 -13.32 -0.93
CA GLY A 119 12.78 -13.92 -1.81
C GLY A 119 13.61 -12.88 -2.57
N HIS A 120 13.00 -11.76 -2.97
CA HIS A 120 13.73 -10.63 -3.57
C HIS A 120 14.60 -9.86 -2.58
N LEU A 121 14.16 -9.70 -1.32
CA LEU A 121 14.90 -8.97 -0.30
C LEU A 121 16.13 -9.75 0.20
N TYR A 122 16.03 -11.08 0.25
CA TYR A 122 17.06 -11.95 0.82
C TYR A 122 17.84 -12.77 -0.22
N ASP A 123 17.51 -12.63 -1.51
CA ASP A 123 18.09 -13.40 -2.62
C ASP A 123 17.94 -14.93 -2.43
N GLU A 124 16.79 -15.32 -1.86
CA GLU A 124 16.44 -16.70 -1.55
C GLU A 124 15.21 -17.16 -2.32
N ARG A 125 15.04 -18.48 -2.46
CA ARG A 125 13.88 -19.04 -3.16
C ARG A 125 12.66 -18.99 -2.22
N PRO A 126 11.57 -18.31 -2.59
CA PRO A 126 10.36 -18.27 -1.78
C PRO A 126 9.74 -19.67 -1.64
N HIS A 127 9.18 -19.92 -0.45
CA HIS A 127 8.32 -21.05 -0.20
C HIS A 127 6.89 -20.65 -0.48
N PHE A 128 6.18 -21.39 -1.33
CA PHE A 128 4.78 -21.11 -1.63
C PHE A 128 3.88 -22.16 -0.98
N GLN A 129 2.89 -21.71 -0.22
CA GLN A 129 1.87 -22.56 0.38
C GLN A 129 0.63 -22.63 -0.53
N GLN A 130 0.14 -23.83 -0.84
CA GLN A 130 -1.17 -24.02 -1.48
C GLN A 130 -2.32 -24.04 -0.45
N PRO A 131 -3.56 -23.70 -0.84
CA PRO A 131 -4.72 -23.83 0.04
C PRO A 131 -4.86 -25.24 0.62
N GLY A 132 -4.92 -25.35 1.95
CA GLY A 132 -5.02 -26.63 2.66
C GLY A 132 -3.71 -27.42 2.78
N GLN A 133 -2.60 -26.94 2.23
CA GLN A 133 -1.29 -27.57 2.36
C GLN A 133 -0.66 -27.20 3.71
N THR A 134 0.08 -28.13 4.30
CA THR A 134 0.95 -27.84 5.45
C THR A 134 2.07 -26.88 5.03
N PRO A 135 2.36 -25.81 5.80
CA PRO A 135 3.42 -24.87 5.47
C PRO A 135 4.81 -25.52 5.52
N HIS A 136 5.78 -24.91 4.83
CA HIS A 136 7.17 -25.34 4.91
C HIS A 136 7.74 -24.95 6.30
N PRO A 137 8.58 -25.80 6.94
CA PRO A 137 9.05 -25.54 8.30
C PRO A 137 9.88 -24.26 8.44
N ASP A 138 10.59 -23.88 7.38
CA ASP A 138 11.42 -22.66 7.35
C ASP A 138 10.69 -21.46 6.73
N ASP A 139 9.41 -21.59 6.39
CA ASP A 139 8.62 -20.50 5.82
C ASP A 139 8.05 -19.62 6.94
N GLU A 140 8.36 -18.34 6.86
CA GLU A 140 7.89 -17.32 7.79
C GLU A 140 6.47 -16.85 7.48
N TYR A 141 6.12 -16.73 6.19
CA TYR A 141 4.88 -16.11 5.73
C TYR A 141 3.84 -17.17 5.36
N THR A 142 3.54 -18.06 6.29
CA THR A 142 2.44 -19.02 6.13
C THR A 142 1.07 -18.31 6.15
N HIS A 143 0.04 -18.96 5.59
CA HIS A 143 -1.35 -18.50 5.67
C HIS A 143 -1.82 -18.25 7.12
N GLU A 144 -1.37 -19.07 8.07
CA GLU A 144 -1.75 -18.95 9.48
C GLU A 144 -0.98 -17.82 10.16
N SER A 145 0.35 -17.75 10.01
CA SER A 145 1.18 -16.71 10.61
C SER A 145 0.78 -15.32 10.11
N VAL A 146 0.54 -15.16 8.82
CA VAL A 146 0.05 -13.89 8.25
C VAL A 146 -1.34 -13.55 8.79
N ARG A 147 -2.27 -14.51 8.82
CA ARG A 147 -3.61 -14.26 9.41
C ARG A 147 -3.51 -13.76 10.85
N LEU A 148 -2.70 -14.42 11.68
CA LEU A 148 -2.50 -14.03 13.07
C LEU A 148 -1.87 -12.64 13.19
N ALA A 149 -0.88 -12.32 12.35
CA ALA A 149 -0.26 -11.00 12.32
C ALA A 149 -1.25 -9.89 11.94
N LEU A 150 -2.11 -10.12 10.94
CA LEU A 150 -3.15 -9.16 10.56
C LEU A 150 -4.21 -9.01 11.66
N MET A 151 -4.61 -10.10 12.31
CA MET A 151 -5.58 -10.06 13.42
C MET A 151 -5.01 -9.31 14.64
N ASP A 152 -3.76 -9.56 15.02
CA ASP A 152 -3.09 -8.84 16.10
C ASP A 152 -2.96 -7.35 15.76
N CYS A 153 -2.56 -7.03 14.53
CA CYS A 153 -2.51 -5.66 14.05
C CYS A 153 -3.88 -4.97 14.17
N LEU A 154 -4.95 -5.60 13.67
CA LEU A 154 -6.31 -5.07 13.74
C LEU A 154 -6.78 -4.89 15.21
N GLN A 155 -6.45 -5.83 16.09
CA GLN A 155 -6.75 -5.70 17.52
C GLN A 155 -6.06 -4.50 18.15
N ARG A 156 -4.77 -4.27 17.87
CA ARG A 156 -4.02 -3.11 18.37
C ARG A 156 -4.59 -1.79 17.84
N LEU A 157 -5.02 -1.74 16.59
CA LEU A 157 -5.68 -0.56 16.00
C LEU A 157 -7.05 -0.26 16.63
N ASN A 158 -7.71 -1.27 17.19
CA ASN A 158 -9.00 -1.15 17.87
C ASN A 158 -8.87 -0.93 19.38
N ALA A 159 -7.71 -1.20 19.96
CA ALA A 159 -7.45 -0.91 21.36
C ALA A 159 -7.43 0.62 21.59
N PRO A 160 -7.99 1.11 22.71
CA PRO A 160 -7.79 2.50 23.08
C PRO A 160 -6.29 2.77 23.26
N PRO A 161 -5.80 3.99 22.95
CA PRO A 161 -4.41 4.34 23.19
C PRO A 161 -4.11 4.07 24.66
N THR A 162 -3.16 3.19 24.93
CA THR A 162 -2.78 2.82 26.29
C THR A 162 -2.19 4.07 26.93
N THR A 163 -3.01 4.79 27.70
CA THR A 163 -2.50 5.78 28.64
C THR A 163 -1.67 5.00 29.63
N GLU A 164 -0.34 5.07 29.50
CA GLU A 164 0.56 4.77 30.60
C GLU A 164 0.15 5.69 31.76
N THR A 165 -0.66 5.16 32.67
CA THR A 165 -0.80 5.70 34.02
C THR A 165 0.57 5.54 34.66
N VAL A 166 1.38 6.59 34.55
CA VAL A 166 2.53 6.79 35.42
C VAL A 166 1.97 6.95 36.82
N GLU A 167 1.99 5.88 37.61
CA GLU A 167 1.75 5.99 39.04
C GLU A 167 2.83 6.92 39.63
N PRO A 168 2.46 7.96 40.39
CA PRO A 168 3.45 8.72 41.13
C PRO A 168 3.97 7.84 42.27
N ASP A 169 5.29 7.59 42.29
CA ASP A 169 5.99 7.07 43.46
C ASP A 169 5.65 7.96 44.68
N GLU A 170 5.01 7.36 45.69
CA GLU A 170 4.88 7.91 47.05
C GLU A 170 6.11 7.58 47.91
#